data_AF-A0A426ZKR8-F1
#
_entry.id   AF-A0A426ZKR8-F1
#
_cell.length_a   1.000
_cell.length_b   1.000
_cell.length_c   1.000
_cell.angle_alpha   90.00
_cell.angle_beta   90.00
_cell.angle_gamma   90.00
#
_symmetry.space_group_name_H-M   'P 1'
#
loop_
_entity.id
_entity.type
_entity.pdbx_description
1 polymer ?
#
loop_
_entity_poly.entity_id
_entity_poly.type
_entity_poly.pdbx_seq_one_letter_code
_entity_poly.pdbx_strand_id
1 'polypeptide(L)'
;MPVFVRPRSMKDLCRTKVRKDDVGYYALYMSDLAQQDPDKEMRARWENLKNSSKVWRDHTAMQEFERGLLHPQLARELYTLLSEVLLARATKEMVLNQHVQMALFDRVHDAGRLITFMDYRINNLLQEIETLKAGGGPEAVAAAEERVAMLEKELEKTQQERTEALQRLETSNKELNEVRADDDLLKSLKDLESTRAELSKRAVDDYKESAGFKEGLKRMGRVAYEYGYRVTLAHLRSLHPNSEVKEDPFTVRPEDDSVPMERQ
;
A
#
# COMPACT_ATOMS: atom_id res chain seq x y z
N MET A 1 16.89 8.06 -32.23
CA MET A 1 18.34 7.89 -32.01
C MET A 1 18.74 8.71 -30.80
N PRO A 2 19.23 8.11 -29.70
CA PRO A 2 19.64 8.87 -28.52
C PRO A 2 20.92 9.64 -28.82
N VAL A 3 20.92 10.95 -28.56
CA VAL A 3 22.11 11.79 -28.64
C VAL A 3 22.94 11.51 -27.39
N PHE A 4 23.99 10.71 -27.52
CA PHE A 4 24.98 10.50 -26.47
C PHE A 4 25.75 11.81 -26.23
N VAL A 5 25.38 12.54 -25.18
CA VAL A 5 26.17 13.68 -24.72
C VAL A 5 27.39 13.13 -23.98
N ARG A 6 28.54 13.17 -24.66
CA ARG A 6 29.82 12.73 -24.11
C ARG A 6 30.13 13.48 -22.81
N PRO A 7 30.46 12.79 -21.69
CA PRO A 7 30.94 13.43 -20.47
C PRO A 7 32.21 14.25 -20.76
N ARG A 8 32.29 15.46 -20.22
CA ARG A 8 33.47 16.33 -20.39
C ARG A 8 34.70 15.64 -19.84
N SER A 9 35.74 15.49 -20.66
CA SER A 9 37.02 14.93 -20.22
C SER A 9 37.80 15.94 -19.38
N MET A 10 38.83 15.49 -18.66
CA MET A 10 39.74 16.38 -17.94
C MET A 10 40.35 17.48 -18.83
N LYS A 11 40.60 17.19 -20.12
CA LYS A 11 41.04 18.19 -21.09
C LYS A 11 39.98 19.25 -21.38
N ASP A 12 38.70 18.90 -21.30
CA ASP A 12 37.58 19.81 -21.54
C ASP A 12 37.32 20.69 -20.31
N LEU A 13 37.46 20.14 -19.10
CA LEU A 13 37.43 20.90 -17.84
C LEU A 13 38.55 21.93 -17.75
N CYS A 14 39.78 21.56 -18.15
CA CYS A 14 40.91 22.50 -18.20
C CYS A 14 40.78 23.56 -19.31
N ARG A 15 39.88 23.38 -20.28
CA ARG A 15 39.62 24.35 -21.37
C ARG A 15 38.39 25.21 -21.16
N THR A 16 37.58 24.95 -20.11
CA THR A 16 36.41 25.78 -19.79
C THR A 16 36.87 27.19 -19.44
N LYS A 17 36.53 28.18 -20.28
CA LYS A 17 36.75 29.59 -19.95
C LYS A 17 35.83 29.97 -18.79
N VAL A 18 36.44 30.30 -17.65
CA VAL A 18 35.75 30.80 -16.45
C VAL A 18 34.95 32.05 -16.83
N ARG A 19 33.64 32.04 -16.57
CA ARG A 19 32.80 33.24 -16.67
C ARG A 19 32.96 34.04 -15.37
N LYS A 20 32.86 35.36 -15.51
CA LYS A 20 33.25 36.39 -14.53
C LYS A 20 32.59 36.27 -13.14
N ASP A 21 31.59 35.41 -12.98
CA ASP A 21 30.75 35.34 -11.77
C ASP A 21 30.79 33.97 -11.05
N ASP A 22 31.71 33.05 -11.42
CA ASP A 22 31.90 31.80 -10.67
C ASP A 22 32.73 32.07 -9.39
N VAL A 23 32.07 32.00 -8.23
CA VAL A 23 32.65 32.19 -6.88
C VAL A 23 33.43 30.95 -6.46
N GLY A 24 34.45 30.60 -7.23
CA GLY A 24 35.28 29.44 -6.97
C GLY A 24 36.54 29.48 -7.81
N TYR A 25 37.56 30.18 -7.32
CA TYR A 25 38.96 29.76 -7.28
C TYR A 25 39.88 30.98 -7.08
N TYR A 26 40.66 30.96 -6.00
CA TYR A 26 41.74 31.89 -5.67
C TYR A 26 42.92 31.78 -6.67
N ALA A 27 42.75 32.21 -7.91
CA ALA A 27 43.84 32.28 -8.90
C ALA A 27 44.18 33.72 -9.36
N LEU A 28 43.41 34.73 -8.91
CA LEU A 28 43.58 36.12 -9.32
C LEU A 28 44.68 36.89 -8.56
N TYR A 29 45.28 36.33 -7.50
CA TYR A 29 46.23 37.07 -6.67
C TYR A 29 47.70 37.01 -7.13
N MET A 30 48.05 36.14 -8.09
CA MET A 30 49.44 36.00 -8.56
C MET A 30 49.80 36.93 -9.72
N SER A 31 48.82 37.57 -10.37
CA SER A 31 49.04 38.33 -11.61
C SER A 31 49.25 39.84 -11.42
N ASP A 32 49.02 40.37 -10.21
CA ASP A 32 49.08 41.82 -9.91
C ASP A 32 50.39 42.27 -9.24
N LEU A 33 51.42 41.43 -9.25
CA LEU A 33 52.73 41.79 -8.71
C LEU A 33 53.50 42.69 -9.70
N ALA A 34 53.57 43.98 -9.37
CA ALA A 34 54.35 44.96 -10.11
C ALA A 34 55.81 44.49 -10.28
N GLN A 35 56.29 44.50 -11.53
CA GLN A 35 57.68 44.22 -11.90
C GLN A 35 58.64 45.05 -11.02
N GLN A 36 59.40 44.39 -10.16
CA GLN A 36 60.47 45.04 -9.41
C GLN A 36 61.80 44.89 -10.15
N ASP A 37 62.61 45.94 -10.08
CA ASP A 37 63.92 46.07 -10.73
C ASP A 37 64.88 44.92 -10.33
N PRO A 38 65.35 44.11 -11.30
CA PRO A 38 66.21 42.96 -11.03
C PRO A 38 67.62 43.31 -10.51
N ASP A 39 68.07 44.58 -10.61
CA ASP A 39 69.39 45.01 -10.12
C ASP A 39 69.38 45.53 -8.67
N LYS A 40 68.25 45.43 -7.96
CA LYS A 40 68.15 45.86 -6.55
C LYS A 40 68.73 44.80 -5.62
N GLU A 41 69.90 45.08 -5.05
CA GLU A 41 70.62 44.20 -4.12
C GLU A 41 69.74 43.69 -2.96
N MET A 42 69.43 42.38 -2.98
CA MET A 42 68.69 41.69 -1.92
C MET A 42 69.58 41.52 -0.68
N ARG A 43 69.53 42.52 0.20
CA ARG A 43 70.27 42.48 1.47
C ARG A 43 69.66 41.42 2.39
N ALA A 44 70.39 40.32 2.57
CA ALA A 44 70.09 39.19 3.44
C ALA A 44 69.93 39.62 4.92
N ARG A 45 68.68 39.71 5.42
CA ARG A 45 68.35 40.04 6.82
C ARG A 45 68.17 38.77 7.68
N TRP A 46 69.16 37.88 7.70
CA TRP A 46 69.06 36.58 8.41
C TRP A 46 69.27 36.67 9.92
N GLU A 47 69.94 37.71 10.43
CA GLU A 47 70.31 37.82 11.86
C GLU A 47 69.12 37.91 12.84
N ASN A 48 67.92 38.25 12.35
CA ASN A 48 66.75 38.49 13.20
C ASN A 48 65.72 37.33 13.21
N LEU A 49 65.97 36.23 12.50
CA LEU A 49 65.02 35.11 12.36
C LEU A 49 65.09 34.14 13.56
N LYS A 50 64.17 34.32 14.53
CA LYS A 50 63.95 33.36 15.62
C LYS A 50 63.19 32.12 15.12
N ASN A 51 63.64 30.93 15.54
CA ASN A 51 62.99 29.62 15.32
C ASN A 51 61.59 29.54 15.97
N SER A 52 60.59 30.25 15.47
CA SER A 52 59.22 30.17 15.99
C SER A 52 58.29 29.50 14.99
N SER A 53 57.48 28.55 15.45
CA SER A 53 56.42 27.86 14.69
C SER A 53 55.22 28.75 14.36
N LYS A 54 55.33 30.08 14.57
CA LYS A 54 54.22 31.04 14.52
C LYS A 54 54.27 31.94 13.28
N VAL A 55 54.76 31.43 12.15
CA VAL A 55 54.79 32.11 10.84
C VAL A 55 53.40 32.56 10.39
N TRP A 56 52.34 31.86 10.82
CA TRP A 56 50.95 32.11 10.42
C TRP A 56 50.25 33.28 11.15
N ARG A 57 50.93 34.00 12.06
CA ARG A 57 50.29 35.10 12.83
C ARG A 57 50.61 36.51 12.33
N ASP A 58 51.58 36.65 11.42
CA ASP A 58 51.94 37.94 10.82
C ASP A 58 51.77 37.82 9.31
N HIS A 59 50.92 38.69 8.75
CA HIS A 59 50.59 38.70 7.32
C HIS A 59 51.84 38.91 6.45
N THR A 60 52.80 39.69 6.96
CA THR A 60 54.08 39.96 6.27
C THR A 60 54.95 38.70 6.20
N ALA A 61 55.06 37.98 7.31
CA ALA A 61 55.84 36.73 7.38
C ALA A 61 55.20 35.58 6.59
N MET A 62 53.86 35.53 6.52
CA MET A 62 53.11 34.59 5.70
C MET A 62 53.35 34.84 4.20
N GLN A 63 53.34 36.10 3.76
CA GLN A 63 53.60 36.45 2.36
C GLN A 63 55.02 36.09 1.91
N GLU A 64 56.02 36.30 2.78
CA GLU A 64 57.42 35.91 2.53
C GLU A 64 57.60 34.38 2.51
N PHE A 65 56.81 33.64 3.29
CA PHE A 65 56.76 32.17 3.25
C PHE A 65 56.14 31.64 1.95
N GLU A 66 55.01 32.20 1.53
CA GLU A 66 54.33 31.85 0.26
C GLU A 66 55.20 32.18 -0.97
N ARG A 67 56.03 33.23 -0.89
CA ARG A 67 57.03 33.58 -1.92
C ARG A 67 58.29 32.71 -1.89
N GLY A 68 58.40 31.77 -0.95
CA GLY A 68 59.55 30.87 -0.81
C GLY A 68 60.80 31.51 -0.16
N LEU A 69 60.72 32.77 0.29
CA LEU A 69 61.84 33.47 0.96
C LEU A 69 62.11 32.96 2.38
N LEU A 70 61.09 32.44 3.05
CA LEU A 70 61.21 31.84 4.37
C LEU A 70 60.92 30.35 4.30
N HIS A 71 61.91 29.55 3.92
CA HIS A 71 61.92 28.14 4.28
C HIS A 71 63.05 27.88 5.30
N PRO A 72 62.90 28.33 6.57
CA PRO A 72 64.02 28.40 7.51
C PRO A 72 64.53 27.01 7.90
N GLN A 73 63.65 25.99 7.92
CA GLN A 73 64.05 24.59 8.06
C GLN A 73 64.91 24.14 6.89
N LEU A 74 64.46 24.38 5.64
CA LEU A 74 65.17 23.95 4.44
C LEU A 74 66.53 24.64 4.32
N ALA A 75 66.58 25.96 4.56
CA ALA A 75 67.80 26.74 4.57
C ALA A 75 68.77 26.29 5.68
N ARG A 76 68.28 26.05 6.90
CA ARG A 76 69.11 25.52 8.00
C ARG A 76 69.61 24.10 7.71
N GLU A 77 68.78 23.23 7.16
CA GLU A 77 69.16 21.88 6.76
C GLU A 77 70.21 21.87 5.64
N LEU A 78 70.09 22.76 4.65
CA LEU A 78 71.07 22.95 3.57
C LEU A 78 72.47 23.35 4.08
N TYR A 79 72.54 24.09 5.20
CA TYR A 79 73.81 24.53 5.81
C TYR A 79 74.33 23.63 6.94
N THR A 80 73.50 22.71 7.49
CA THR A 80 73.87 21.87 8.65
C THR A 80 73.97 20.38 8.34
N LEU A 81 73.30 19.89 7.29
CA LEU A 81 73.30 18.47 6.92
C LEU A 81 74.24 18.20 5.75
N LEU A 82 74.91 17.04 5.79
CA LEU A 82 75.72 16.56 4.67
C LEU A 82 74.82 16.36 3.44
N SER A 83 75.36 16.63 2.24
CA SER A 83 74.63 16.53 0.95
C SER A 83 73.94 15.18 0.74
N GLU A 84 74.54 14.09 1.23
CA GLU A 84 73.97 12.74 1.17
C GLU A 84 72.64 12.60 1.91
N VAL A 85 72.50 13.24 3.08
CA VAL A 85 71.28 13.20 3.90
C VAL A 85 70.16 14.00 3.22
N LEU A 86 70.51 15.14 2.61
CA LEU A 86 69.59 15.99 1.87
C LEU A 86 69.09 15.28 0.61
N LEU A 87 69.97 14.61 -0.13
CA LEU A 87 69.60 13.79 -1.28
C LEU A 87 68.71 12.62 -0.87
N ALA A 88 69.05 11.89 0.19
CA ALA A 88 68.22 10.78 0.69
C ALA A 88 66.81 11.25 1.10
N ARG A 89 66.71 12.41 1.76
CA ARG A 89 65.43 13.01 2.15
C ARG A 89 64.62 13.47 0.94
N ALA A 90 65.23 14.19 -0.01
CA ALA A 90 64.59 14.62 -1.24
C ALA A 90 64.05 13.41 -2.03
N THR A 91 64.85 12.34 -2.13
CA THR A 91 64.45 11.10 -2.80
C THR A 91 63.26 10.44 -2.09
N LYS A 92 63.26 10.39 -0.75
CA LYS A 92 62.13 9.85 0.04
C LYS A 92 60.85 10.67 -0.15
N GLU A 93 60.95 12.00 -0.14
CA GLU A 93 59.81 12.89 -0.39
C GLU A 93 59.28 12.77 -1.83
N MET A 94 60.16 12.62 -2.82
CA MET A 94 59.75 12.36 -4.21
C MET A 94 58.99 11.04 -4.34
N VAL A 95 59.48 9.98 -3.70
CA VAL A 95 58.81 8.67 -3.69
C VAL A 95 57.45 8.76 -2.98
N LEU A 96 57.36 9.45 -1.84
CA LEU A 96 56.11 9.60 -1.10
C LEU A 96 55.08 10.40 -1.92
N ASN A 97 55.50 11.51 -2.52
CA ASN A 97 54.63 12.31 -3.40
C ASN A 97 54.13 11.51 -4.59
N GLN A 98 54.99 10.69 -5.21
CA GLN A 98 54.57 9.82 -6.32
C GLN A 98 53.52 8.79 -5.88
N HIS A 99 53.69 8.15 -4.70
CA HIS A 99 52.71 7.21 -4.17
C HIS A 99 51.36 7.86 -3.87
N VAL A 100 51.37 9.06 -3.27
CA VAL A 100 50.15 9.81 -2.98
C VAL A 100 49.44 10.24 -4.27
N GLN A 101 50.19 10.70 -5.28
CA GLN A 101 49.61 11.07 -6.58
C GLN A 101 48.98 9.86 -7.27
N MET A 102 49.66 8.72 -7.32
CA MET A 102 49.09 7.49 -7.91
C MET A 102 47.80 7.07 -7.19
N ALA A 103 47.78 7.05 -5.86
CA ALA A 103 46.59 6.72 -5.09
C ALA A 103 45.42 7.70 -5.32
N LEU A 104 45.70 8.99 -5.53
CA LEU A 104 44.69 9.97 -5.90
C LEU A 104 44.16 9.72 -7.32
N PHE A 105 45.03 9.40 -8.29
CA PHE A 105 44.60 9.05 -9.64
C PHE A 105 43.71 7.81 -9.66
N ASP A 106 44.07 6.77 -8.92
CA ASP A 106 43.28 5.54 -8.83
C ASP A 106 41.89 5.81 -8.25
N ARG A 107 41.80 6.62 -7.18
CA ARG A 107 40.50 7.02 -6.60
C ARG A 107 39.65 7.84 -7.57
N VAL A 108 40.25 8.77 -8.29
CA VAL A 108 39.54 9.57 -9.31
C VAL A 108 39.05 8.66 -10.44
N HIS A 109 39.89 7.73 -10.88
CA HIS A 109 39.52 6.76 -11.90
C HIS A 109 38.40 5.81 -11.44
N ASP A 110 38.48 5.30 -10.22
CA ASP A 110 37.43 4.48 -9.58
C ASP A 110 36.10 5.23 -9.49
N ALA A 111 36.12 6.49 -9.04
CA ALA A 111 34.94 7.35 -8.98
C ALA A 111 34.36 7.57 -10.39
N GLY A 112 35.21 7.79 -11.40
CA GLY A 112 34.77 7.92 -12.80
C GLY A 112 34.07 6.66 -13.33
N ARG A 113 34.57 5.47 -12.99
CA ARG A 113 33.88 4.21 -13.35
C ARG A 113 32.52 4.09 -12.68
N LEU A 114 32.45 4.44 -11.40
CA LEU A 114 31.20 4.36 -10.63
C LEU A 114 30.15 5.33 -11.17
N ILE A 115 30.53 6.57 -11.50
CA ILE A 115 29.64 7.55 -12.13
C ILE A 115 29.09 7.00 -13.45
N THR A 116 29.96 6.46 -14.32
CA THR A 116 29.54 5.88 -15.60
C THR A 116 28.54 4.73 -15.42
N PHE A 117 28.78 3.86 -14.43
CA PHE A 117 27.86 2.76 -14.10
C PHE A 117 26.51 3.28 -13.59
N MET A 118 26.52 4.31 -12.74
CA MET A 118 25.30 4.93 -12.22
C MET A 118 24.52 5.64 -13.33
N ASP A 119 25.19 6.33 -14.26
CA ASP A 119 24.56 6.96 -15.41
C ASP A 119 23.84 5.93 -16.29
N TYR A 120 24.47 4.77 -16.54
CA TYR A 120 23.82 3.67 -17.26
C TYR A 120 22.57 3.17 -16.54
N ARG A 121 22.63 2.97 -15.22
CA ARG A 121 21.48 2.54 -14.41
C ARG A 121 20.35 3.56 -14.42
N ILE A 122 20.67 4.85 -14.29
CA ILE A 122 19.69 5.94 -14.34
C ILE A 122 18.99 5.95 -15.69
N ASN A 123 19.75 5.85 -16.79
CA ASN A 123 19.18 5.81 -18.13
C ASN A 123 18.27 4.59 -18.34
N ASN A 124 18.68 3.41 -17.85
CA ASN A 124 17.85 2.21 -17.93
C ASN A 124 16.54 2.37 -17.15
N LEU A 125 16.60 2.91 -15.93
CA LEU A 125 15.40 3.16 -15.10
C LEU A 125 14.48 4.21 -15.73
N LEU A 126 15.04 5.28 -16.31
CA LEU A 126 14.25 6.28 -17.03
C LEU A 126 13.52 5.66 -18.22
N GLN A 127 14.20 4.81 -19.00
CA GLN A 127 13.57 4.09 -20.10
C GLN A 127 12.48 3.13 -19.60
N GLU A 128 12.71 2.40 -18.52
CA GLU A 128 11.71 1.51 -17.91
C GLU A 128 10.47 2.30 -17.47
N ILE A 129 10.65 3.45 -16.82
CA ILE A 129 9.54 4.35 -16.44
C ILE A 129 8.77 4.83 -17.68
N GLU A 130 9.46 5.23 -18.76
CA GLU A 130 8.81 5.61 -20.02
C GLU A 130 8.02 4.45 -20.62
N THR A 131 8.58 3.23 -20.62
CA THR A 131 7.86 2.04 -21.11
C THR A 131 6.67 1.68 -20.25
N LEU A 132 6.74 1.81 -18.92
CA LEU A 132 5.62 1.59 -18.02
C LEU A 132 4.54 2.66 -18.20
N LYS A 133 4.94 3.91 -18.43
CA LYS A 133 4.04 5.02 -18.73
C LYS A 133 3.36 4.86 -20.09
N ALA A 134 4.05 4.28 -21.07
CA ALA A 134 3.48 3.92 -22.37
C ALA A 134 2.65 2.61 -22.31
N GLY A 135 3.01 1.68 -21.42
CA GLY A 135 2.36 0.38 -21.23
C GLY A 135 1.09 0.43 -20.39
N GLY A 136 0.98 1.39 -19.46
CA GLY A 136 -0.30 1.89 -18.95
C GLY A 136 -1.00 2.73 -20.03
N GLY A 137 -1.23 2.10 -21.18
CA GLY A 137 -1.41 2.79 -22.44
C GLY A 137 -2.61 3.73 -22.48
N PRO A 138 -2.53 4.84 -23.23
CA PRO A 138 -3.68 5.70 -23.53
C PRO A 138 -4.87 4.92 -24.06
N GLU A 139 -4.64 3.81 -24.75
CA GLU A 139 -5.68 2.93 -25.30
C GLU A 139 -6.42 2.14 -24.21
N ALA A 140 -5.72 1.61 -23.20
CA ALA A 140 -6.36 0.93 -22.07
C ALA A 140 -7.14 1.91 -21.19
N VAL A 141 -6.62 3.14 -21.02
CA VAL A 141 -7.31 4.22 -20.32
C VAL A 141 -8.53 4.69 -21.11
N ALA A 142 -8.40 4.94 -22.41
CA ALA A 142 -9.52 5.34 -23.28
C ALA A 142 -10.61 4.27 -23.33
N ALA A 143 -10.24 2.98 -23.42
CA ALA A 143 -11.22 1.88 -23.38
C ALA A 143 -11.92 1.78 -22.01
N ALA A 144 -11.23 2.10 -20.91
CA ALA A 144 -11.83 2.17 -19.59
C ALA A 144 -12.78 3.37 -19.45
N GLU A 145 -12.38 4.55 -19.94
CA GLU A 145 -13.20 5.77 -19.97
C GLU A 145 -14.47 5.59 -20.82
N GLU A 146 -14.36 4.96 -21.99
CA GLU A 146 -15.51 4.65 -22.85
C GLU A 146 -16.51 3.71 -22.14
N ARG A 147 -16.00 2.70 -21.41
CA ARG A 147 -16.84 1.81 -20.61
C ARG A 147 -17.53 2.54 -19.45
N VAL A 148 -16.85 3.47 -18.80
CA VAL A 148 -17.44 4.30 -17.75
C VAL A 148 -18.58 5.15 -18.33
N ALA A 149 -18.35 5.82 -19.45
CA ALA A 149 -19.38 6.64 -20.11
C ALA A 149 -20.61 5.81 -20.55
N MET A 150 -20.39 4.59 -21.02
CA MET A 150 -21.48 3.66 -21.38
C MET A 150 -22.31 3.27 -20.14
N LEU A 151 -21.65 2.92 -19.04
CA LEU A 151 -22.31 2.55 -17.79
C LEU A 151 -23.05 3.73 -17.14
N GLU A 152 -22.50 4.94 -17.21
CA GLU A 152 -23.16 6.15 -16.72
C GLU A 152 -24.48 6.41 -17.46
N LYS A 153 -24.48 6.24 -18.78
CA LYS A 153 -25.69 6.38 -19.60
C LYS A 153 -26.74 5.31 -19.27
N GLU A 154 -26.33 4.06 -19.05
CA GLU A 154 -27.25 3.00 -18.61
C GLU A 154 -27.82 3.28 -17.21
N LEU A 155 -27.00 3.80 -16.29
CA LEU A 155 -27.43 4.19 -14.96
C LEU A 155 -28.48 5.31 -15.03
N GLU A 156 -28.25 6.34 -15.85
CA GLU A 156 -29.21 7.43 -16.02
C GLU A 156 -30.54 6.94 -16.60
N LYS A 157 -30.49 6.03 -17.60
CA LYS A 157 -31.68 5.40 -18.16
C LYS A 157 -32.45 4.59 -17.10
N THR A 158 -31.78 3.77 -16.32
CA THR A 158 -32.44 2.95 -15.27
C THR A 158 -33.00 3.81 -14.14
N GLN A 159 -32.35 4.93 -13.81
CA GLN A 159 -32.88 5.90 -12.86
C GLN A 159 -34.17 6.56 -13.39
N GLN A 160 -34.20 6.93 -14.68
CA GLN A 160 -35.40 7.47 -15.32
C GLN A 160 -36.54 6.44 -15.38
N GLU A 161 -36.26 5.18 -15.72
CA GLU A 161 -37.28 4.12 -15.69
C GLU A 161 -37.84 3.92 -14.28
N ARG A 162 -36.98 4.02 -13.26
CA ARG A 162 -37.40 3.93 -11.85
C ARG A 162 -38.29 5.10 -11.43
N THR A 163 -38.00 6.34 -11.85
CA THR A 163 -38.83 7.50 -11.53
C THR A 163 -40.21 7.40 -12.18
N GLU A 164 -40.27 6.96 -13.45
CA GLU A 164 -41.54 6.70 -14.13
C GLU A 164 -42.35 5.57 -13.47
N ALA A 165 -41.68 4.48 -13.08
CA ALA A 165 -42.34 3.38 -12.37
C ALA A 165 -42.91 3.83 -11.02
N LEU A 166 -42.17 4.67 -10.27
CA LEU A 166 -42.67 5.27 -9.03
C LEU A 166 -43.89 6.15 -9.27
N GLN A 167 -43.89 6.94 -10.34
CA GLN A 167 -45.05 7.77 -10.69
C GLN A 167 -46.27 6.92 -11.05
N ARG A 168 -46.10 5.84 -11.84
CA ARG A 168 -47.18 4.89 -12.17
C ARG A 168 -47.73 4.19 -10.93
N LEU A 169 -46.85 3.84 -9.98
CA LEU A 169 -47.27 3.26 -8.71
C LEU A 169 -48.10 4.26 -7.90
N GLU A 170 -47.68 5.52 -7.84
CA GLU A 170 -48.41 6.57 -7.15
C GLU A 170 -49.79 6.80 -7.77
N THR A 171 -49.91 6.82 -9.10
CA THR A 171 -51.21 6.95 -9.78
C THR A 171 -52.11 5.75 -9.51
N SER A 172 -51.60 4.52 -9.64
CA SER A 172 -52.38 3.32 -9.36
C SER A 172 -52.83 3.25 -7.90
N ASN A 173 -52.01 3.72 -6.96
CA ASN A 173 -52.39 3.75 -5.55
C ASN A 173 -53.48 4.80 -5.26
N LYS A 174 -53.49 5.93 -5.98
CA LYS A 174 -54.59 6.91 -5.91
C LYS A 174 -55.90 6.29 -6.42
N GLU A 175 -55.88 5.62 -7.57
CA GLU A 175 -57.04 4.91 -8.12
C GLU A 175 -57.57 3.84 -7.16
N LEU A 176 -56.69 3.03 -6.57
CA LEU A 176 -57.08 2.02 -5.56
C LEU A 176 -57.71 2.64 -4.32
N ASN A 177 -57.20 3.80 -3.87
CA ASN A 177 -57.79 4.50 -2.73
C ASN A 177 -59.15 5.11 -3.07
N GLU A 178 -59.37 5.59 -4.30
CA GLU A 178 -60.68 6.05 -4.77
C GLU A 178 -61.69 4.91 -4.84
N VAL A 179 -61.31 3.76 -5.40
CA VAL A 179 -62.16 2.54 -5.42
C VAL A 179 -62.46 2.04 -4.00
N ARG A 180 -61.48 2.10 -3.10
CA ARG A 180 -61.66 1.69 -1.69
C ARG A 180 -62.52 2.67 -0.89
N ALA A 181 -62.60 3.94 -1.30
CA ALA A 181 -63.45 4.93 -0.67
C ALA A 181 -64.94 4.74 -0.99
N ASP A 182 -65.29 3.81 -1.90
CA ASP A 182 -66.66 3.37 -2.11
C ASP A 182 -67.15 2.58 -0.88
N ASP A 183 -68.01 3.23 -0.09
CA ASP A 183 -68.52 2.73 1.19
C ASP A 183 -69.30 1.42 1.01
N ASP A 184 -69.93 1.21 -0.15
CA ASP A 184 -70.66 -0.01 -0.49
C ASP A 184 -69.72 -1.20 -0.75
N LEU A 185 -68.56 -0.97 -1.37
CA LEU A 185 -67.53 -1.99 -1.55
C LEU A 185 -66.85 -2.33 -0.22
N LEU A 186 -66.57 -1.32 0.61
CA LEU A 186 -65.99 -1.51 1.93
C LEU A 186 -66.91 -2.33 2.83
N LYS A 187 -68.22 -2.04 2.79
CA LYS A 187 -69.25 -2.78 3.52
C LYS A 187 -69.36 -4.22 3.02
N SER A 188 -69.40 -4.43 1.70
CA SER A 188 -69.46 -5.77 1.09
C SER A 188 -68.23 -6.62 1.44
N LEU A 189 -67.03 -6.03 1.50
CA LEU A 189 -65.81 -6.73 1.92
C LEU A 189 -65.86 -7.16 3.40
N LYS A 190 -66.32 -6.27 4.28
CA LYS A 190 -66.50 -6.60 5.72
C LYS A 190 -67.54 -7.70 5.91
N ASP A 191 -68.64 -7.65 5.17
CA ASP A 191 -69.68 -8.68 5.21
C ASP A 191 -69.17 -10.03 4.70
N LEU A 192 -68.38 -10.03 3.60
CA LEU A 192 -67.72 -11.23 3.09
C LEU A 192 -66.69 -11.80 4.08
N GLU A 193 -65.92 -10.94 4.74
CA GLU A 193 -64.93 -11.35 5.73
C GLU A 193 -65.60 -11.96 6.97
N SER A 194 -66.69 -11.35 7.43
CA SER A 194 -67.52 -11.88 8.53
C SER A 194 -68.12 -13.23 8.18
N THR A 195 -68.74 -13.36 7.01
CA THR A 195 -69.34 -14.64 6.56
C THR A 195 -68.28 -15.73 6.41
N ARG A 196 -67.09 -15.41 5.89
CA ARG A 196 -65.96 -16.36 5.83
C ARG A 196 -65.52 -16.80 7.22
N ALA A 197 -65.41 -15.88 8.17
CA ALA A 197 -65.03 -16.19 9.54
C ALA A 197 -66.07 -17.08 10.24
N GLU A 198 -67.36 -16.83 10.02
CA GLU A 198 -68.46 -17.65 10.53
C GLU A 198 -68.46 -19.05 9.92
N LEU A 199 -68.32 -19.16 8.59
CA LEU A 199 -68.21 -20.46 7.91
C LEU A 199 -67.02 -21.25 8.41
N SER A 200 -65.89 -20.59 8.66
CA SER A 200 -64.69 -21.24 9.19
C SER A 200 -64.91 -21.75 10.62
N LYS A 201 -65.56 -20.97 11.49
CA LYS A 201 -65.93 -21.43 12.84
C LYS A 201 -66.86 -22.63 12.77
N ARG A 202 -67.91 -22.56 11.94
CA ARG A 202 -68.87 -23.63 11.76
C ARG A 202 -68.22 -24.92 11.25
N ALA A 203 -67.34 -24.81 10.25
CA ALA A 203 -66.60 -25.96 9.73
C ALA A 203 -65.71 -26.62 10.80
N VAL A 204 -65.08 -25.83 11.68
CA VAL A 204 -64.29 -26.36 12.81
C VAL A 204 -65.18 -27.05 13.83
N ASP A 205 -66.34 -26.48 14.16
CA ASP A 205 -67.27 -27.08 15.11
C ASP A 205 -67.90 -28.37 14.55
N ASP A 206 -68.32 -28.37 13.30
CA ASP A 206 -68.81 -29.56 12.58
C ASP A 206 -67.73 -30.65 12.53
N TYR A 207 -66.47 -30.28 12.27
CA TYR A 207 -65.34 -31.21 12.31
C TYR A 207 -65.14 -31.82 13.70
N LYS A 208 -65.20 -31.02 14.77
CA LYS A 208 -65.09 -31.52 16.16
C LYS A 208 -66.25 -32.43 16.55
N GLU A 209 -67.45 -32.21 16.02
CA GLU A 209 -68.62 -33.06 16.27
C GLU A 209 -68.63 -34.35 15.42
N SER A 210 -67.84 -34.39 14.34
CA SER A 210 -67.76 -35.54 13.45
C SER A 210 -67.35 -36.83 14.17
N ALA A 211 -67.91 -37.96 13.70
CA ALA A 211 -67.60 -39.28 14.25
C ALA A 211 -66.09 -39.61 14.12
N GLY A 212 -65.47 -39.22 13.00
CA GLY A 212 -64.05 -39.43 12.76
C GLY A 212 -63.16 -38.70 13.78
N PHE A 213 -63.48 -37.46 14.14
CA PHE A 213 -62.73 -36.72 15.16
C PHE A 213 -62.88 -37.35 16.55
N LYS A 214 -64.11 -37.68 16.95
CA LYS A 214 -64.38 -38.35 18.24
C LYS A 214 -63.70 -39.71 18.35
N GLU A 215 -63.73 -40.50 17.28
CA GLU A 215 -63.05 -41.80 17.24
C GLU A 215 -61.52 -41.65 17.21
N GLY A 216 -61.01 -40.64 16.49
CA GLY A 216 -59.60 -40.23 16.55
C GLY A 216 -59.15 -39.88 17.96
N LEU A 217 -59.95 -39.11 18.72
CA LEU A 217 -59.67 -38.80 20.13
C LEU A 217 -59.62 -40.05 21.01
N LYS A 218 -60.53 -41.02 20.81
CA LYS A 218 -60.49 -42.30 21.56
C LYS A 218 -59.21 -43.10 21.23
N ARG A 219 -58.83 -43.18 19.96
CA ARG A 219 -57.59 -43.84 19.52
C ARG A 219 -56.37 -43.16 20.12
N MET A 220 -56.28 -41.83 20.06
CA MET A 220 -55.21 -41.06 20.69
C MET A 220 -55.14 -41.29 22.20
N GLY A 221 -56.27 -41.29 22.90
CA GLY A 221 -56.32 -41.57 24.34
C GLY A 221 -55.82 -42.96 24.69
N ARG A 222 -56.16 -43.98 23.90
CA ARG A 222 -55.64 -45.35 24.07
C ARG A 222 -54.14 -45.42 23.86
N VAL A 223 -53.60 -44.82 22.79
CA VAL A 223 -52.16 -44.81 22.51
C VAL A 223 -51.39 -44.10 23.64
N ALA A 224 -51.89 -42.97 24.13
CA ALA A 224 -51.26 -42.25 25.24
C ALA A 224 -51.27 -43.06 26.54
N TYR A 225 -52.39 -43.74 26.85
CA TYR A 225 -52.51 -44.60 28.02
C TYR A 225 -51.60 -45.83 27.91
N GLU A 226 -51.58 -46.50 26.76
CA GLU A 226 -50.70 -47.63 26.48
C GLU A 226 -49.22 -47.24 26.59
N TYR A 227 -48.83 -46.09 26.02
CA TYR A 227 -47.47 -45.57 26.14
C TYR A 227 -47.11 -45.32 27.62
N GLY A 228 -47.97 -44.62 28.38
CA GLY A 228 -47.77 -44.39 29.81
C GLY A 228 -47.68 -45.69 30.61
N TYR A 229 -48.50 -46.68 30.28
CA TYR A 229 -48.46 -48.01 30.88
C TYR A 229 -47.14 -48.74 30.60
N ARG A 230 -46.69 -48.77 29.33
CA ARG A 230 -45.41 -49.39 28.96
C ARG A 230 -44.23 -48.72 29.66
N VAL A 231 -44.22 -47.40 29.78
CA VAL A 231 -43.17 -46.64 30.48
C VAL A 231 -43.17 -46.96 31.98
N THR A 232 -44.33 -46.93 32.64
CA THR A 232 -44.44 -47.25 34.08
C THR A 232 -44.08 -48.71 34.37
N LEU A 233 -44.49 -49.64 33.51
CA LEU A 233 -44.13 -51.05 33.59
C LEU A 233 -42.62 -51.27 33.44
N ALA A 234 -41.98 -50.60 32.48
CA ALA A 234 -40.53 -50.66 32.32
C ALA A 234 -39.79 -50.12 33.57
N HIS A 235 -40.29 -49.03 34.17
CA HIS A 235 -39.72 -48.46 35.38
C HIS A 235 -39.85 -49.41 36.58
N LEU A 236 -41.03 -50.03 36.75
CA LEU A 236 -41.29 -51.01 37.80
C LEU A 236 -40.37 -52.23 37.68
N ARG A 237 -40.19 -52.76 36.46
CA ARG A 237 -39.30 -53.90 36.18
C ARG A 237 -37.83 -53.57 36.44
N SER A 238 -37.41 -52.33 36.17
CA SER A 238 -36.05 -51.86 36.48
C SER A 238 -35.76 -51.82 37.98
N LEU A 239 -36.74 -51.36 38.78
CA LEU A 239 -36.60 -51.26 40.24
C LEU A 239 -36.77 -52.60 40.97
N HIS A 240 -37.60 -53.50 40.43
CA HIS A 240 -37.92 -54.79 41.05
C HIS A 240 -37.90 -55.93 40.01
N PRO A 241 -36.71 -56.49 39.70
CA PRO A 241 -36.55 -57.47 38.61
C PRO A 241 -37.32 -58.78 38.76
N ASN A 242 -37.72 -59.14 39.99
CA ASN A 242 -38.41 -60.40 40.29
C ASN A 242 -39.94 -60.24 40.42
N SER A 243 -40.49 -59.06 40.12
CA SER A 243 -41.93 -58.82 40.23
C SER A 243 -42.68 -59.38 39.01
N GLU A 244 -43.52 -60.38 39.24
CA GLU A 244 -44.46 -60.88 38.23
C GLU A 244 -45.58 -59.85 38.02
N VAL A 245 -45.58 -59.20 36.85
CA VAL A 245 -46.72 -58.37 36.40
C VAL A 245 -47.52 -59.19 35.41
N LYS A 246 -48.83 -59.31 35.67
CA LYS A 246 -49.82 -59.98 34.81
C LYS A 246 -49.74 -59.44 33.37
N GLU A 247 -50.02 -60.29 32.39
CA GLU A 247 -49.93 -60.01 30.94
C GLU A 247 -50.35 -58.60 30.55
N ASP A 248 -49.57 -57.97 29.67
CA ASP A 248 -49.83 -56.61 29.18
C ASP A 248 -51.19 -56.58 28.44
N PRO A 249 -52.18 -55.84 28.96
CA PRO A 249 -53.52 -55.82 28.38
C PRO A 249 -53.58 -55.20 26.97
N PHE A 250 -52.46 -54.66 26.46
CA PHE A 250 -52.35 -54.07 25.12
C PHE A 250 -51.64 -54.96 24.09
N THR A 251 -51.32 -56.23 24.40
CA THR A 251 -50.70 -57.14 23.42
C THR A 251 -51.65 -57.68 22.36
N VAL A 252 -52.96 -57.52 22.56
CA VAL A 252 -53.97 -57.81 21.54
C VAL A 252 -53.99 -56.63 20.57
N ARG A 253 -53.44 -56.84 19.37
CA ARG A 253 -53.56 -55.86 18.27
C ARG A 253 -55.05 -55.73 17.95
N PRO A 254 -55.63 -54.52 17.91
CA PRO A 254 -56.94 -54.37 17.32
C PRO A 254 -56.82 -54.79 15.85
N GLU A 255 -57.64 -55.76 15.42
CA GLU A 255 -57.86 -55.99 14.00
C GLU A 255 -58.27 -54.65 13.38
N ASP A 256 -57.55 -54.24 12.32
CA ASP A 256 -57.90 -53.12 11.46
C ASP A 256 -59.19 -53.49 10.70
N ASP A 257 -60.29 -53.61 11.44
CA ASP A 257 -61.60 -53.84 10.87
C ASP A 257 -62.06 -52.52 10.25
N SER A 258 -61.76 -52.43 8.95
CA SER A 258 -62.67 -51.93 7.92
C SER A 258 -63.48 -50.71 8.33
N VAL A 259 -62.86 -49.53 8.32
CA VAL A 259 -63.63 -48.29 8.18
C VAL A 259 -64.33 -48.36 6.81
N PRO A 260 -65.68 -48.41 6.73
CA PRO A 260 -66.34 -48.36 5.44
C PRO A 260 -66.12 -46.96 4.89
N MET A 261 -65.30 -46.84 3.84
CA MET A 261 -65.29 -45.63 3.03
C MET A 261 -66.58 -45.62 2.21
N GLU A 262 -67.59 -44.88 2.66
CA GLU A 262 -68.68 -44.47 1.79
C GLU A 262 -68.09 -43.68 0.64
N ARG A 263 -68.13 -44.28 -0.56
CA ARG A 263 -67.89 -43.55 -1.80
C ARG A 263 -69.15 -42.74 -2.08
N GLN A 264 -69.04 -41.42 -1.95
CA GLN A 264 -69.89 -40.47 -2.68
C GLN A 264 -69.11 -39.96 -3.88
#